data_AF-A0A9E2L8R0-F1
#
_entry.id   AF-A0A9E2L8R0-F1
#
_cell.length_a   1.000
_cell.length_b   1.000
_cell.length_c   1.000
_cell.angle_alpha   90.00
_cell.angle_beta   90.00
_cell.angle_gamma   90.00
#
_symmetry.space_group_name_H-M   'P 1'
#
loop_
_entity.id
_entity.type
_entity.pdbx_description
1 polymer ?
#
loop_
_entity_poly.entity_id
_entity_poly.type
_entity_poly.pdbx_seq_one_letter_code
_entity_poly.pdbx_strand_id
1 'polypeptide(L)'
;NYLSSDELDTLNRIVSLYLDFAELQARSHKPMYMKDWIQKLDEFLSLSGKDLLTHAGTVSAEIAKQKADSEYDKYRKRIQYELSPVEIHFIESFEKEVMQLKK
;
A
#
# COMPACT_ATOMS: atom_id res chain seq x y z
N ASN A 1 3.67 2.81 5.89
CA ASN A 1 2.68 2.21 6.80
C ASN A 1 1.34 2.88 6.51
N TYR A 2 0.72 2.55 5.36
CA TYR A 2 -0.46 3.28 4.87
C TYR A 2 -1.77 2.61 5.28
N LEU A 3 -1.75 1.29 5.52
CA LEU A 3 -2.85 0.48 6.02
C LEU A 3 -2.26 -0.57 6.96
N SER A 4 -2.96 -0.87 8.05
CA SER A 4 -2.68 -1.99 8.94
C SER A 4 -2.97 -3.34 8.26
N SER A 5 -2.50 -4.44 8.86
CA SER A 5 -2.77 -5.79 8.33
C SER A 5 -4.26 -6.08 8.19
N ASP A 6 -5.06 -5.68 9.18
CA ASP A 6 -6.51 -5.89 9.18
C ASP A 6 -7.21 -5.04 8.12
N GLU A 7 -6.74 -3.80 7.92
CA GLU A 7 -7.24 -2.92 6.87
C GLU A 7 -6.89 -3.44 5.47
N LEU A 8 -5.70 -4.00 5.28
CA LEU A 8 -5.29 -4.66 4.04
C LEU A 8 -6.12 -5.92 3.76
N ASP A 9 -6.37 -6.76 4.78
CA ASP A 9 -7.23 -7.94 4.62
C ASP A 9 -8.65 -7.53 4.21
N THR A 10 -9.18 -6.50 4.86
CA THR A 10 -10.49 -5.92 4.53
C THR A 10 -10.52 -5.40 3.09
N LEU A 11 -9.51 -4.64 2.67
CA LEU A 11 -9.40 -4.11 1.32
C LEU A 11 -9.35 -5.24 0.28
N ASN A 12 -8.52 -6.26 0.52
CA ASN A 12 -8.39 -7.41 -0.38
C ASN A 12 -9.72 -8.13 -0.56
N ARG A 13 -10.47 -8.36 0.53
CA ARG A 13 -11.80 -8.98 0.46
C ARG A 13 -12.80 -8.17 -0.37
N ILE A 14 -12.82 -6.85 -0.18
CA ILE A 14 -13.70 -5.94 -0.95
C ILE A 14 -13.37 -6.01 -2.44
N VAL A 15 -12.07 -5.96 -2.79
CA VAL A 15 -11.62 -6.03 -4.19
C VAL A 15 -11.99 -7.38 -4.82
N SER A 16 -11.72 -8.49 -4.14
CA SER A 16 -12.07 -9.82 -4.65
C SER A 16 -13.57 -9.97 -4.91
N LEU A 17 -14.41 -9.57 -3.95
CA LEU A 17 -15.87 -9.64 -4.11
C LEU A 17 -16.38 -8.78 -5.28
N TYR A 18 -15.78 -7.60 -5.50
CA TYR A 18 -16.14 -6.75 -6.62
C TYR A 18 -15.78 -7.38 -7.98
N LEU A 19 -14.61 -8.04 -8.06
CA LEU A 19 -14.21 -8.77 -9.26
C LEU A 19 -15.12 -9.98 -9.53
N ASP A 20 -15.49 -10.74 -8.50
CA ASP A 20 -16.42 -11.86 -8.62
C ASP A 20 -17.80 -11.39 -9.13
N PHE A 21 -18.29 -10.26 -8.59
CA PHE A 21 -19.50 -9.62 -9.09
C PHE A 21 -19.36 -9.23 -10.57
N ALA A 22 -18.22 -8.67 -10.95
CA ALA A 22 -17.97 -8.28 -12.33
C ALA A 22 -17.98 -9.50 -13.28
N GLU A 23 -17.36 -10.61 -12.86
CA GLU A 23 -17.37 -11.86 -13.60
C GLU A 23 -18.79 -12.41 -13.78
N LEU A 24 -19.63 -12.36 -12.74
CA LEU A 24 -21.03 -12.78 -12.83
C LEU A 24 -21.84 -11.95 -13.83
N GLN A 25 -21.63 -10.63 -13.88
CA GLN A 25 -22.30 -9.77 -14.87
C GLN A 25 -21.84 -10.11 -16.29
N ALA A 26 -20.54 -10.34 -16.49
CA ALA A 26 -19.98 -10.74 -17.78
C ALA A 26 -20.52 -12.10 -18.24
N ARG A 27 -20.58 -13.11 -17.35
CA ARG A 27 -21.18 -14.43 -17.64
C ARG A 27 -22.66 -14.33 -17.98
N SER A 28 -23.37 -13.40 -17.36
CA SER A 28 -24.78 -13.13 -17.63
C SER A 28 -25.01 -12.35 -18.94
N HIS A 29 -23.96 -12.06 -19.71
CA HIS A 29 -23.99 -11.28 -20.95
C HIS A 29 -24.70 -9.93 -20.79
N LYS A 30 -24.58 -9.31 -19.60
CA LYS A 30 -25.13 -7.98 -19.35
C LYS A 30 -24.14 -6.93 -19.85
N PRO A 31 -24.48 -6.16 -20.90
CA PRO A 31 -23.61 -5.09 -21.36
C PRO A 31 -23.53 -4.00 -20.28
N MET A 32 -22.31 -3.64 -19.88
CA MET A 32 -22.05 -2.56 -18.94
C MET A 32 -20.92 -1.66 -19.46
N TYR A 33 -21.09 -0.35 -19.28
CA TYR A 33 -20.10 0.65 -19.64
C TYR A 33 -19.32 1.10 -18.40
N MET A 34 -18.17 1.76 -18.59
CA MET A 34 -17.33 2.22 -17.47
C MET A 34 -18.09 3.10 -16.46
N LYS A 35 -19.05 3.92 -16.93
CA LYS A 35 -19.91 4.71 -16.04
C LYS A 35 -20.78 3.86 -15.11
N ASP A 36 -21.25 2.70 -15.60
CA ASP A 36 -22.12 1.80 -14.84
C ASP A 36 -21.30 1.06 -13.78
N TRP A 37 -20.05 0.73 -14.09
CA TRP A 37 -19.09 0.15 -13.14
C TRP A 37 -18.78 1.08 -11.96
N ILE A 38 -18.63 2.38 -12.22
CA ILE A 38 -18.43 3.39 -11.18
C ILE A 38 -19.64 3.42 -10.23
N GLN A 39 -20.85 3.54 -10.78
CA GLN A 39 -22.06 3.53 -9.97
C GLN A 39 -22.21 2.23 -9.16
N LYS A 40 -21.91 1.06 -9.76
CA LYS A 40 -21.98 -0.23 -9.06
C LYS A 40 -20.93 -0.36 -7.97
N LEU A 41 -19.74 0.21 -8.16
CA LEU A 41 -18.71 0.26 -7.12
C LEU A 41 -19.19 1.12 -5.95
N ASP A 42 -19.78 2.27 -6.22
CA ASP A 42 -20.31 3.16 -5.18
C ASP A 42 -21.42 2.45 -4.35
N GLU A 43 -22.36 1.80 -5.04
CA GLU A 43 -23.40 0.98 -4.40
C GLU A 43 -22.77 -0.15 -3.57
N PHE A 44 -21.77 -0.86 -4.10
CA PHE A 44 -21.09 -1.94 -3.41
C PHE A 44 -20.39 -1.48 -2.13
N LEU A 45 -19.67 -0.35 -2.19
CA LEU A 45 -19.00 0.26 -1.04
C LEU A 45 -20.03 0.68 0.02
N SER A 46 -21.13 1.30 -0.39
CA SER A 46 -22.21 1.70 0.53
C SER A 46 -22.84 0.50 1.26
N LEU A 47 -23.06 -0.61 0.56
CA LEU A 47 -23.59 -1.86 1.13
C LEU A 47 -22.61 -2.53 2.10
N SER A 48 -21.31 -2.39 1.86
CA SER A 48 -20.26 -2.87 2.76
C SER A 48 -20.08 -2.03 4.03
N GLY A 49 -20.87 -0.96 4.20
CA GLY A 49 -20.78 -0.03 5.33
C GLY A 49 -19.56 0.88 5.28
N LYS A 50 -18.94 1.04 4.10
CA LYS A 50 -17.83 1.98 3.88
C LYS A 50 -18.42 3.32 3.45
N ASP A 51 -17.97 4.39 4.09
CA ASP A 51 -18.33 5.74 3.67
C ASP A 51 -17.69 6.07 2.32
N LEU A 52 -18.52 6.54 1.39
CA LEU A 52 -18.04 7.04 0.11
C LEU A 52 -17.38 8.39 0.29
N LEU A 53 -16.26 8.58 -0.40
CA LEU A 53 -15.55 9.85 -0.41
C LEU A 53 -16.33 10.86 -1.27
N THR A 54 -17.27 11.59 -0.66
CA THR A 54 -18.12 12.58 -1.36
C THR A 54 -17.37 13.84 -1.77
N HIS A 55 -16.16 14.04 -1.24
CA HIS A 55 -15.30 15.18 -1.52
C HIS A 55 -13.84 14.76 -1.46
N ALA A 56 -12.95 15.43 -2.19
CA ALA A 56 -11.50 15.17 -2.18
C ALA A 56 -10.82 15.40 -0.81
N GLY A 57 -11.57 15.82 0.21
CA GLY A 57 -11.07 16.21 1.51
C GLY A 57 -10.57 17.66 1.51
N THR A 58 -10.26 18.18 2.69
CA THR A 58 -9.76 19.56 2.89
C THR A 58 -8.31 19.59 3.38
N VAL A 59 -7.59 18.47 3.30
CA VAL A 59 -6.20 18.41 3.77
C VAL A 59 -5.34 19.26 2.84
N SER A 60 -4.84 20.37 3.35
CA SER A 60 -3.94 21.24 2.60
C SER A 60 -2.63 20.52 2.30
N ALA A 61 -2.01 20.86 1.17
CA ALA A 61 -0.69 20.34 0.80
C ALA A 61 0.36 20.57 1.90
N GLU A 62 0.23 21.66 2.66
CA GLU A 62 1.12 21.99 3.78
C GLU A 62 1.02 20.99 4.93
N ILE A 63 -0.21 20.61 5.32
CA ILE A 63 -0.43 19.60 6.37
C ILE A 63 0.09 18.23 5.92
N ALA A 64 -0.15 17.87 4.66
CA ALA A 64 0.37 16.62 4.09
C ALA A 64 1.91 16.58 4.11
N LYS A 65 2.56 17.70 3.76
CA LYS A 65 4.02 17.83 3.79
C LYS A 65 4.58 17.73 5.21
N GLN A 66 4.00 18.46 6.16
CA GLN A 66 4.42 18.39 7.57
C GLN A 66 4.33 16.96 8.13
N LYS A 67 3.27 16.23 7.79
CA LYS A 67 3.13 14.82 8.19
C LYS A 67 4.20 13.95 7.53
N ALA A 68 4.46 14.13 6.25
CA ALA A 68 5.49 13.39 5.52
C ALA A 68 6.89 13.62 6.11
N ASP A 69 7.24 14.88 6.38
CA ASP A 69 8.52 15.25 6.98
C ASP A 69 8.67 14.63 8.39
N SER A 70 7.62 14.69 9.21
CA SER A 70 7.61 14.07 10.54
C SER A 70 7.80 12.54 10.49
N GLU A 71 7.12 11.84 9.57
CA GLU A 71 7.30 10.38 9.42
C GLU A 71 8.68 10.03 8.86
N TYR A 72 9.23 10.86 7.96
CA TYR A 72 10.58 10.71 7.45
C TYR A 72 11.61 10.85 8.58
N ASP A 73 11.47 11.82 9.48
CA ASP A 73 12.38 11.99 10.61
C ASP A 73 12.35 10.77 11.56
N LYS A 74 11.17 10.19 11.81
CA LYS A 74 11.04 8.95 12.59
C LYS A 74 11.73 7.78 11.90
N TYR A 75 11.57 7.65 10.59
CA TYR A 75 12.24 6.63 9.80
C TYR A 75 13.76 6.83 9.84
N ARG A 76 14.24 8.06 9.61
CA ARG A 76 15.66 8.43 9.67
C ARG A 76 16.31 8.05 11.00
N LYS A 77 15.65 8.31 12.12
CA LYS A 77 16.12 7.89 13.46
C LYS A 77 16.18 6.37 13.59
N ARG A 78 15.22 5.63 13.03
CA ARG A 78 15.20 4.16 13.06
C ARG A 78 16.38 3.57 12.31
N ILE A 79 16.64 4.07 11.10
CA ILE A 79 17.72 3.58 10.24
C ILE A 79 19.09 4.18 10.58
N GLN A 80 19.18 5.11 11.53
CA GLN A 80 20.44 5.79 11.88
C GLN A 80 21.53 4.82 12.36
N TYR A 81 21.13 3.71 12.96
CA TYR A 81 22.04 2.66 13.46
C TYR A 81 22.03 1.41 12.57
N GLU A 82 21.28 1.42 11.46
CA GLU A 82 21.30 0.34 10.49
C GLU A 82 22.46 0.58 9.52
N LEU A 83 23.28 -0.45 9.30
CA LEU A 83 24.34 -0.36 8.30
C LEU A 83 23.71 -0.21 6.92
N SER A 84 24.26 0.71 6.12
CA SER A 84 23.93 0.85 4.72
C SER A 84 24.22 -0.47 3.99
N PRO A 85 23.45 -0.84 2.95
CA PRO A 85 23.75 -2.00 2.11
C PRO A 85 25.21 -2.03 1.63
N VAL A 86 25.81 -0.87 1.37
CA VAL A 86 27.22 -0.74 0.97
C VAL A 86 28.16 -1.15 2.10
N GLU A 87 27.86 -0.75 3.34
CA GLU A 87 28.65 -1.09 4.52
C GLU A 87 28.56 -2.58 4.85
N ILE A 88 27.37 -3.17 4.69
CA ILE A 88 27.16 -4.63 4.84
C ILE A 88 28.02 -5.38 3.81
N HIS A 89 27.93 -5.02 2.53
CA HIS A 89 28.73 -5.66 1.48
C HIS A 89 30.23 -5.48 1.68
N PHE A 90 30.67 -4.34 2.20
CA PHE A 90 32.07 -4.11 2.56
C PHE A 90 32.52 -5.08 3.65
N ILE A 91 31.76 -5.21 4.74
CA ILE A 91 32.08 -6.14 5.83
C ILE A 91 32.12 -7.59 5.33
N GLU A 92 31.13 -8.01 4.54
CA GLU A 92 31.10 -9.36 3.94
C GLU A 92 32.32 -9.63 3.06
N SER A 93 32.73 -8.64 2.25
CA SER A 93 33.91 -8.76 1.40
C SER A 93 35.20 -8.89 2.22
N PHE A 94 35.31 -8.09 3.28
CA PHE A 94 36.45 -8.10 4.20
C PHE A 94 36.54 -9.41 5.00
N GLU A 95 35.42 -9.91 5.53
CA GLU A 95 35.35 -11.19 6.24
C GLU A 95 35.77 -12.36 5.35
N LYS A 96 35.33 -12.38 4.08
CA LYS A 96 35.75 -13.39 3.09
C LYS A 96 37.26 -13.34 2.86
N GLU A 97 37.84 -12.17 2.72
CA GLU A 97 39.28 -11.99 2.49
C GLU A 97 40.11 -12.45 3.69
N VAL A 98 39.70 -12.09 4.92
CA VAL A 98 40.31 -12.57 6.17
C VAL A 98 40.22 -14.09 6.30
N MET A 99 39.11 -14.70 5.88
CA MET A 99 38.93 -16.16 5.91
C MET A 99 39.86 -16.88 4.93
N GLN A 100 40.15 -16.29 3.77
CA GLN A 100 41.11 -16.84 2.79
C GLN A 100 42.56 -16.75 3.30
N LEU A 101 42.90 -15.71 4.06
CA LEU A 101 44.25 -15.52 4.63
C LEU A 101 44.55 -16.42 5.85
N LYS A 102 43.51 -16.94 6.51
CA LYS A 102 43.64 -17.87 7.65
C LYS A 102 43.74 -19.35 7.23
N LYS A 103 43.72 -19.64 5.94
CA LYS A 103 43.78 -20.99 5.36
C LYS A 103 45.16 -21.25 4.77
#